data_AF-A0A6A3LMV2-F1
#
_entry.id   AF-A0A6A3LMV2-F1
#
_cell.length_a   1.000
_cell.length_b   1.000
_cell.length_c   1.000
_cell.angle_alpha   90.00
_cell.angle_beta   90.00
_cell.angle_gamma   90.00
#
_symmetry.space_group_name_H-M   'P 1'
#
loop_
_entity.id
_entity.type
_entity.pdbx_description
1 polymer ?
#
loop_
_entity_poly.entity_id
_entity_poly.type
_entity_poly.pdbx_seq_one_letter_code
_entity_poly.pdbx_strand_id
1 'polypeptide(L)' 'MDLRDEIVAAYADDAVYAGILAYIRSSSDETQRR' A
#
# COMPACT_ATOMS: atom_id res chain seq x y z
N MET A 1 10.46 -1.65 16.73
CA MET A 1 9.33 -1.22 15.90
C MET A 1 9.83 -0.03 15.14
N ASP A 2 10.02 -0.18 13.82
CA ASP A 2 10.45 0.95 13.01
C ASP A 2 9.27 1.89 12.78
N LEU A 3 9.56 3.18 12.59
CA LEU A 3 8.54 4.21 12.34
C LEU A 3 7.63 3.83 11.16
N ARG A 4 8.19 3.11 10.17
CA ARG A 4 7.43 2.57 9.04
C ARG A 4 6.37 1.56 9.48
N ASP A 5 6.70 0.67 10.41
CA ASP A 5 5.78 -0.36 10.89
C ASP A 5 4.67 0.24 11.74
N GLU A 6 4.99 1.26 12.54
CA GLU A 6 4.00 2.00 13.34
C GLU A 6 3.00 2.73 12.44
N ILE A 7 3.48 3.36 11.37
CA ILE A 7 2.62 4.00 10.36
C ILE A 7 1.75 2.96 9.65
N VAL A 8 2.30 1.82 9.24
CA VAL A 8 1.51 0.75 8.60
C VAL A 8 0.44 0.22 9.55
N ALA A 9 0.76 0.04 10.83
CA ALA A 9 -0.18 -0.46 11.83
C ALA A 9 -1.32 0.54 12.11
N ALA A 10 -1.02 1.85 12.15
CA ALA A 10 -2.02 2.89 12.40
C ALA A 10 -3.10 2.98 11.29
N TYR A 11 -2.77 2.59 10.07
CA TYR A 11 -3.65 2.71 8.89
C TYR A 11 -4.01 1.36 8.26
N ALA A 12 -3.72 0.24 8.93
CA ALA A 12 -3.92 -1.10 8.36
C ALA A 12 -5.39 -1.38 7.97
N ASP A 13 -6.35 -0.82 8.72
CA ASP A 13 -7.79 -0.99 8.50
C ASP A 13 -8.42 0.20 7.76
N ASP A 14 -7.64 1.23 7.41
CA ASP A 14 -8.15 2.40 6.70
C ASP A 14 -8.40 2.08 5.22
N ALA A 15 -9.65 2.26 4.78
CA ALA A 15 -10.06 1.93 3.42
C ALA A 15 -9.37 2.79 2.34
N VAL A 16 -9.00 4.03 2.69
CA VAL A 16 -8.28 4.93 1.77
C VAL A 16 -6.84 4.45 1.60
N TYR A 17 -6.16 4.12 2.70
CA TYR A 17 -4.81 3.56 2.69
C TYR A 17 -4.76 2.22 1.95
N ALA A 18 -5.74 1.33 2.19
CA ALA A 18 -5.89 0.07 1.46
C ALA A 18 -6.09 0.31 -0.06
N GLY A 19 -6.89 1.32 -0.43
CA GLY A 19 -7.09 1.72 -1.84
C GLY A 19 -5.82 2.22 -2.52
N ILE A 20 -5.00 3.02 -1.82
CA ILE A 20 -3.72 3.51 -2.33
C ILE A 20 -2.73 2.35 -2.52
N LEU A 21 -2.63 1.45 -1.54
CA LEU A 21 -1.78 0.26 -1.64
C LEU A 21 -2.20 -0.64 -2.82
N ALA A 22 -3.51 -0.81 -3.02
CA ALA A 22 -4.05 -1.58 -4.15
C ALA A 22 -3.69 -0.95 -5.50
N TYR A 23 -3.80 0.38 -5.63
CA TYR A 23 -3.41 1.11 -6.83
C TYR A 23 -1.91 0.97 -7.14
N ILE A 24 -1.04 1.13 -6.14
CA ILE A 24 0.43 1.00 -6.31
C ILE A 24 0.80 -0.43 -6.75
N ARG A 25 0.20 -1.45 -6.14
CA ARG A 25 0.39 -2.86 -6.56
C ARG A 25 -0.07 -3.09 -7.99
N SER A 26 -1.27 -2.61 -8.33
CA SER A 26 -1.82 -2.76 -9.68
C SER A 26 -0.99 -2.03 -10.74
N SER A 27 -0.47 -0.84 -10.44
CA SER A 27 0.42 -0.08 -11.34
C SER A 27 1.78 -0.76 -11.52
N SER A 28 2.26 -1.47 -10.50
CA SER A 28 3.51 -2.23 -10.57
C SER A 28 3.34 -3.48 -11.44
N ASP A 29 2.20 -4.16 -11.34
CA ASP A 29 1.84 -5.30 -12.20
C ASP A 29 1.69 -4.90 -13.68
N GLU A 30 1.15 -3.71 -13.95
CA GLU A 30 1.03 -3.17 -15.31
C GLU A 30 2.39 -2.82 -15.93
N THR A 31 3.34 -2.37 -15.11
CA THR A 31 4.69 -2.05 -15.56
C THR A 31 5.51 -3.30 -15.88
N GLN A 32 5.19 -4.45 -15.28
CA GLN A 32 5.83 -5.74 -15.59
C GLN A 32 5.24 -6.49 -16.80
N ARG A 33 4.12 -6.00 -17.37
CA ARG A 33 3.50 -6.57 -18.59
C ARG A 33 3.83 -5.77 -19.86
N ARG A 34 4.84 -4.90 -19.83
CA ARG A 34 5.33 -4.14 -21.00
C ARG A 34 6.75 -4.52 -21.38
#